data_AF-A0A0S8IQC4-F1
#
_entry.id   AF-A0A0S8IQC4-F1
#
_cell.length_a   1.000
_cell.length_b   1.000
_cell.length_c   1.000
_cell.angle_alpha   90.00
_cell.angle_beta   90.00
_cell.angle_gamma   90.00
#
_symmetry.space_group_name_H-M   'P 1'
#
loop_
_entity.id
_entity.type
_entity.pdbx_description
1 polymer ?
#
loop_
_entity_poly.entity_id
_entity_poly.type
_entity_poly.pdbx_seq_one_letter_code
_entity_poly.pdbx_strand_id
1 'polypeptide(L)'
;MSLKHLTDDEIQDYLDGNLSRQDALLIERHLEICPLCQEALTQYQGLYVGLKNDSGFDLSKNFAKSVIKRLPAEGETESHFNYLNIFLTILGIIVTLGVTLSYVDLRPLGKAFAHVLPGQEFGSSLLVFAESLLTNLNGNAGFLIIVLLTLLLIAALDRFIIQPKYRRITF
;
A
#
# COMPACT_ATOMS: atom_id res chain seq x y z
N MET A 1 13.13 -55.74 -29.77
CA MET A 1 12.93 -54.71 -28.74
C MET A 1 12.00 -53.67 -29.33
N SER A 2 10.79 -53.49 -28.80
CA SER A 2 9.95 -52.36 -29.21
C SER A 2 10.59 -51.09 -28.65
N LEU A 3 11.18 -50.27 -29.52
CA LEU A 3 11.58 -48.92 -29.14
C LEU A 3 10.30 -48.18 -28.76
N LYS A 4 10.23 -47.71 -27.51
CA LYS A 4 9.15 -46.82 -27.09
C LYS A 4 9.33 -45.50 -27.85
N HIS A 5 8.35 -45.14 -28.67
CA HIS A 5 8.32 -43.86 -29.38
C HIS A 5 7.97 -42.72 -28.43
N LEU A 6 8.35 -41.51 -28.80
CA LEU A 6 7.87 -40.29 -28.14
C LEU A 6 6.36 -40.16 -28.31
N THR A 7 5.72 -39.69 -27.26
CA THR A 7 4.31 -39.28 -27.27
C THR A 7 4.17 -37.89 -27.88
N ASP A 8 2.96 -37.56 -28.34
CA ASP A 8 2.66 -36.25 -28.90
C ASP A 8 2.94 -35.12 -27.89
N ASP A 9 2.60 -35.34 -26.62
CA ASP A 9 2.86 -34.39 -25.52
C ASP A 9 4.36 -34.13 -25.34
N GLU A 10 5.19 -35.18 -25.36
CA GLU A 10 6.66 -35.05 -25.25
C GLU A 10 7.26 -34.28 -26.44
N ILE A 11 6.71 -34.46 -27.64
CA ILE A 11 7.14 -33.73 -28.85
C ILE A 11 6.71 -32.25 -28.76
N GLN A 12 5.50 -31.97 -28.27
CA GLN A 12 5.00 -30.60 -28.08
C GLN A 12 5.78 -29.85 -27.00
N ASP A 13 6.00 -30.46 -25.84
CA ASP A 13 6.78 -29.86 -24.75
C ASP A 13 8.21 -29.54 -25.19
N TYR A 14 8.80 -30.39 -26.04
CA TYR A 14 10.10 -30.13 -26.66
C TYR A 14 10.06 -28.92 -27.60
N LEU A 15 9.04 -28.80 -28.46
CA LEU A 15 8.89 -27.67 -29.39
C LEU A 15 8.59 -26.35 -28.68
N ASP A 16 7.81 -26.38 -27.60
CA ASP A 16 7.45 -25.21 -26.80
C ASP A 16 8.58 -24.77 -25.84
N GLY A 17 9.60 -25.61 -25.64
CA GLY A 17 10.70 -25.33 -24.73
C GLY A 17 10.33 -25.46 -23.25
N ASN A 18 9.28 -26.24 -22.94
CA ASN A 18 8.79 -26.46 -21.57
C ASN A 18 9.62 -27.51 -20.81
N LEU A 19 10.48 -28.25 -21.50
CA LEU A 19 11.31 -29.30 -20.92
C LEU A 19 12.53 -28.75 -20.17
N SER A 20 12.96 -29.49 -19.15
CA SER A 20 14.25 -29.24 -18.53
C SER A 20 15.38 -29.53 -19.54
N ARG A 21 16.56 -28.92 -19.33
CA ARG A 21 17.72 -29.14 -20.21
C ARG A 21 18.12 -30.62 -20.30
N GLN A 22 17.92 -31.38 -19.22
CA GLN A 22 18.26 -32.80 -19.20
C GLN A 22 17.27 -33.62 -20.03
N ASP A 23 15.98 -33.32 -19.94
CA ASP A 23 14.94 -34.02 -20.69
C ASP A 23 15.00 -33.69 -22.19
N ALA A 24 15.30 -32.43 -22.54
CA ALA A 24 15.53 -32.02 -23.92
C ALA A 24 16.67 -32.82 -24.57
N LEU A 25 17.79 -33.02 -23.87
CA LEU A 25 18.93 -33.82 -24.38
C LEU A 25 18.57 -35.30 -24.58
N LEU A 26 17.66 -35.84 -23.77
CA LEU A 26 17.19 -37.22 -23.94
C LEU A 26 16.33 -37.36 -25.20
N ILE A 27 15.47 -36.37 -25.44
CA ILE A 27 14.64 -36.31 -26.66
C ILE A 27 15.50 -36.10 -27.89
N GLU A 28 16.48 -35.19 -27.86
CA GLU A 28 17.43 -34.98 -28.97
C GLU A 28 18.14 -36.29 -29.36
N ARG A 29 18.65 -37.03 -28.38
CA ARG A 29 19.27 -38.34 -28.62
C ARG A 29 18.27 -39.35 -29.19
N HIS A 30 17.01 -39.32 -28.76
CA HIS A 30 15.98 -40.19 -29.32
C HIS A 30 15.72 -39.86 -30.80
N LEU A 31 15.63 -38.58 -31.13
CA LEU A 31 15.39 -38.08 -32.48
C LEU A 31 16.53 -38.40 -33.45
N GLU A 32 17.78 -38.47 -32.96
CA GLU A 32 18.94 -38.92 -33.76
C GLU A 32 18.83 -40.38 -34.21
N ILE A 33 18.10 -41.22 -33.46
CA ILE A 33 18.07 -42.67 -33.64
C ILE A 33 16.73 -43.14 -34.22
N CYS A 34 15.64 -42.41 -34.00
CA CYS A 34 14.29 -42.81 -34.40
C CYS A 34 13.75 -41.97 -35.57
N PRO A 35 13.75 -42.50 -36.81
CA PRO A 35 13.27 -41.77 -37.98
C PRO A 35 11.76 -41.47 -37.92
N LEU A 36 10.96 -42.33 -37.27
CA LEU A 36 9.51 -42.11 -37.12
C LEU A 36 9.21 -40.89 -36.24
N CYS A 37 9.93 -40.73 -35.13
CA CYS A 37 9.77 -39.56 -34.25
C CYS A 37 10.32 -38.29 -34.90
N GLN A 38 11.36 -38.40 -35.75
CA GLN A 38 11.87 -37.28 -36.54
C GLN A 38 10.85 -36.81 -37.59
N GLU A 39 10.16 -37.74 -38.25
CA GLU A 39 9.08 -37.42 -39.19
C GLU A 39 7.91 -36.73 -38.47
N ALA A 40 7.47 -37.27 -37.33
CA ALA A 40 6.43 -36.65 -36.51
C ALA A 40 6.82 -35.22 -36.07
N LEU A 41 8.05 -35.01 -35.59
CA LEU A 41 8.56 -33.69 -35.24
C LEU A 41 8.50 -32.71 -36.42
N THR A 42 8.87 -33.17 -37.62
CA THR A 42 8.85 -32.35 -38.83
C THR A 42 7.43 -31.94 -39.21
N GLN A 43 6.45 -32.83 -39.03
CA GLN A 43 5.03 -32.52 -39.25
C GLN A 43 4.53 -31.44 -38.28
N TYR A 44 4.84 -31.55 -36.98
CA TYR A 44 4.49 -30.53 -35.99
C TYR A 44 5.17 -29.19 -36.27
N GLN A 45 6.44 -29.18 -36.65
CA GLN A 45 7.15 -27.95 -37.04
C GLN A 45 6.48 -27.28 -38.25
N GLY A 46 6.06 -28.06 -39.24
CA GLY A 46 5.30 -27.56 -40.39
C GLY A 46 3.98 -26.89 -39.97
N LEU A 47 3.25 -27.52 -39.02
CA LEU A 47 2.01 -26.97 -38.47
C LEU A 47 2.26 -25.65 -37.70
N TYR A 48 3.33 -25.56 -36.89
CA TYR A 48 3.72 -24.33 -36.19
C TYR A 48 4.05 -23.19 -37.17
N VAL A 49 4.76 -23.49 -38.26
CA VAL A 49 5.04 -22.51 -39.32
C VAL A 49 3.74 -22.04 -39.98
N GLY A 50 2.81 -22.96 -40.25
CA GLY A 50 1.48 -22.64 -40.76
C GLY A 50 0.71 -21.71 -39.84
N LEU A 51 0.63 -22.04 -38.55
CA LEU A 51 -0.05 -21.24 -37.53
C LEU A 51 0.61 -19.88 -37.30
N LYS A 52 1.94 -19.79 -37.39
CA LYS A 52 2.67 -18.53 -37.24
C LYS A 52 2.43 -17.58 -38.41
N ASN A 53 2.21 -18.13 -39.60
CA ASN A 53 1.91 -17.37 -40.82
C ASN A 53 0.42 -17.11 -41.01
N ASP A 54 -0.44 -17.79 -40.26
CA ASP A 54 -1.82 -17.37 -40.12
C ASP A 54 -1.78 -15.97 -39.51
N SER A 55 -2.16 -14.98 -40.32
CA SER A 55 -2.35 -13.61 -39.86
C SER A 55 -3.52 -13.66 -38.89
N GLY A 56 -3.23 -14.02 -37.63
CA GLY A 56 -4.21 -14.15 -36.59
C GLY A 56 -4.97 -12.84 -36.41
N PHE A 57 -5.87 -12.82 -35.43
CA PHE A 57 -6.61 -11.62 -35.08
C PHE A 57 -5.66 -10.44 -34.79
N ASP A 58 -5.49 -9.56 -35.78
CA ASP A 58 -4.78 -8.30 -35.57
C ASP A 58 -5.67 -7.45 -34.66
N LEU A 59 -5.14 -7.14 -33.49
CA LEU A 59 -5.89 -6.37 -32.51
C LEU A 59 -6.09 -4.97 -33.07
N SER A 60 -7.33 -4.46 -33.00
CA SER A 60 -7.59 -3.08 -33.44
C SER A 60 -6.62 -2.12 -32.75
N LYS A 61 -6.18 -1.06 -33.44
CA LYS A 61 -5.24 -0.05 -32.93
C LYS A 61 -5.62 0.54 -31.55
N ASN A 62 -6.90 0.43 -31.17
CA ASN A 62 -7.45 0.93 -29.92
C ASN A 62 -7.81 -0.16 -28.90
N PHE A 63 -7.44 -1.43 -29.15
CA PHE A 63 -7.79 -2.55 -28.28
C PHE A 63 -7.25 -2.36 -26.87
N ALA A 64 -5.93 -2.12 -26.74
CA ALA A 64 -5.29 -1.89 -25.45
C ALA A 64 -5.96 -0.77 -24.66
N LYS A 65 -6.22 0.37 -25.32
CA LYS A 65 -6.92 1.52 -24.71
C LYS A 65 -8.34 1.17 -24.26
N SER A 66 -9.06 0.36 -25.04
CA SER A 66 -10.42 -0.07 -24.73
C SER A 66 -10.48 -1.07 -23.58
N VAL A 67 -9.50 -1.97 -23.49
CA VAL A 67 -9.37 -2.92 -22.38
C VAL A 67 -9.01 -2.19 -21.10
N ILE A 68 -8.00 -1.31 -21.13
CA ILE A 68 -7.57 -0.52 -19.97
C ILE A 68 -8.72 0.34 -19.43
N LYS A 69 -9.52 0.96 -20.31
CA LYS A 69 -10.69 1.76 -19.90
C LYS A 69 -11.77 0.94 -19.18
N ARG A 70 -11.83 -0.37 -19.41
CA ARG A 70 -12.81 -1.28 -18.80
C ARG A 70 -12.30 -1.91 -17.51
N LEU A 71 -11.02 -1.77 -17.20
CA LEU A 71 -10.53 -2.16 -15.88
C LEU A 71 -11.17 -1.22 -14.87
N PRO A 72 -11.79 -1.74 -13.79
CA PRO A 72 -12.19 -0.89 -12.69
C PRO A 72 -10.94 -0.13 -12.25
N ALA A 73 -11.06 1.20 -12.11
CA ALA A 73 -9.99 2.00 -11.55
C ALA A 73 -9.81 1.59 -10.07
N GLU A 74 -9.04 0.52 -9.84
CA GLU A 74 -8.50 0.19 -8.54
C GLU A 74 -7.56 1.33 -8.14
N GLY A 75 -8.10 2.33 -7.45
CA GLY A 75 -7.30 3.48 -7.04
C GLY A 75 -8.07 4.78 -6.81
N GLU A 76 -9.34 4.86 -7.24
CA GLU A 76 -10.24 5.88 -6.69
C GLU A 76 -11.16 5.23 -5.65
N THR A 77 -10.56 4.50 -4.70
CA THR A 77 -11.09 4.63 -3.34
C THR A 77 -11.03 6.11 -3.07
N GLU A 78 -12.20 6.75 -3.11
CA GLU A 78 -12.43 8.08 -2.60
C GLU A 78 -11.89 8.12 -1.18
N SER A 79 -10.62 8.41 -1.10
CA SER A 79 -9.90 8.75 0.09
C SER A 79 -10.31 10.19 0.41
N HIS A 80 -11.62 10.37 0.60
CA HIS A 80 -12.20 11.38 1.46
C HIS A 80 -11.69 11.05 2.87
N PHE A 81 -10.37 11.20 3.07
CA PHE A 81 -9.83 11.43 4.39
C PHE A 81 -10.52 12.69 4.84
N ASN A 82 -11.55 12.50 5.67
CA ASN A 82 -12.29 13.55 6.30
C ASN A 82 -11.34 14.26 7.27
N TYR A 83 -10.43 15.07 6.71
CA TYR A 83 -9.52 15.92 7.47
C TYR A 83 -10.31 16.86 8.36
N LEU A 84 -11.51 17.25 7.91
CA LEU A 84 -12.52 17.91 8.71
C LEU A 84 -12.91 17.09 9.94
N ASN A 85 -13.13 15.78 9.82
CA ASN A 85 -13.44 14.92 10.96
C ASN A 85 -12.25 14.77 11.91
N ILE A 86 -11.02 14.64 11.39
CA ILE A 86 -9.81 14.59 12.22
C ILE A 86 -9.66 15.90 13.00
N PHE A 87 -9.82 17.04 12.32
CA PHE A 87 -9.77 18.37 12.92
C PHE A 87 -10.85 18.55 14.00
N LEU A 88 -12.11 18.21 13.69
CA LEU A 88 -13.23 18.31 14.62
C LEU A 88 -13.04 17.40 15.83
N THR A 89 -12.45 16.22 15.65
CA THR A 89 -12.14 15.29 16.75
C THR A 89 -11.09 15.89 17.71
N ILE A 90 -10.00 16.43 17.16
CA ILE A 90 -8.95 17.07 17.96
C ILE A 90 -9.52 18.29 18.71
N LEU A 91 -10.28 19.13 18.01
CA LEU A 91 -10.95 20.29 18.61
C LEU A 91 -11.88 19.86 19.77
N GLY A 92 -12.68 18.82 19.56
CA GLY A 92 -13.58 18.27 20.57
C GLY A 92 -12.85 17.76 21.81
N ILE A 93 -11.73 17.05 21.64
CA ILE A 93 -10.90 16.58 22.76
C ILE A 93 -10.37 17.76 23.57
N ILE A 94 -9.87 18.80 22.91
CA ILE A 94 -9.28 19.96 23.60
C ILE A 94 -10.35 20.74 24.38
N VAL A 95 -11.51 21.00 23.77
CA VAL A 95 -12.63 21.68 24.44
C VAL A 95 -13.10 20.88 25.66
N THR A 96 -13.29 19.57 25.48
CA THR A 96 -13.74 18.68 26.57
C THR A 96 -12.72 18.63 27.71
N LEU A 97 -11.43 18.54 27.38
CA LEU A 97 -10.37 18.56 28.36
C LEU A 97 -10.34 19.90 29.11
N GLY A 98 -10.42 21.04 28.39
CA GLY A 98 -10.44 22.36 29.00
C GLY A 98 -11.62 22.56 29.97
N VAL A 99 -12.83 22.15 29.57
CA VAL A 99 -14.02 22.19 30.44
C VAL A 99 -13.85 21.29 31.66
N THR A 100 -13.30 20.08 31.47
CA THR A 100 -13.09 19.14 32.57
C THR A 100 -12.09 19.69 33.58
N LEU A 101 -10.97 20.26 33.12
CA LEU A 101 -9.96 20.86 33.99
C LEU A 101 -10.46 22.14 34.70
N SER A 102 -11.47 22.82 34.15
CA SER A 102 -12.11 23.98 34.80
C SER A 102 -12.99 23.59 35.99
N TYR A 103 -13.58 22.40 35.97
CA TYR A 103 -14.55 21.97 37.00
C TYR A 103 -13.96 20.96 37.98
N VAL A 104 -13.00 20.15 37.54
CA VAL A 104 -12.37 19.13 38.36
C VAL A 104 -11.14 19.72 39.03
N ASP A 105 -11.16 19.80 40.36
CA ASP A 105 -9.97 20.08 41.14
C ASP A 105 -9.00 18.90 40.96
N LEU A 106 -7.87 19.12 40.29
CA LEU A 106 -6.87 18.10 39.97
C LEU A 106 -5.97 17.74 41.16
N ARG A 107 -6.04 18.51 42.24
CA ARG A 107 -5.25 18.31 43.46
C ARG A 107 -5.35 16.90 44.06
N PRO A 108 -6.51 16.23 44.11
CA PRO A 108 -6.64 14.87 44.63
C PRO A 108 -5.96 13.84 43.71
N LEU A 109 -6.03 14.06 42.40
CA LEU A 109 -5.49 13.15 41.40
C LEU A 109 -3.96 13.15 41.41
N GLY A 110 -3.35 14.32 41.60
CA GLY A 110 -1.91 14.46 41.79
C GLY A 110 -1.39 13.70 43.02
N LYS A 111 -2.13 13.76 44.13
CA LYS A 111 -1.80 13.01 45.36
C LYS A 111 -1.91 11.50 45.19
N ALA A 112 -2.91 11.03 44.44
CA ALA A 112 -3.08 9.62 44.11
C ALA A 112 -1.95 9.12 43.18
N PHE A 113 -1.58 9.90 42.17
CA PHE A 113 -0.48 9.57 41.25
C PHE A 113 0.88 9.49 41.94
N ALA A 114 1.14 10.38 42.90
CA ALA A 114 2.37 10.37 43.69
C ALA A 114 2.53 9.10 44.55
N HIS A 115 1.45 8.38 44.83
CA HIS A 115 1.48 7.14 45.60
C HIS A 115 1.71 5.90 44.72
N VAL A 116 1.33 5.95 43.44
CA VAL A 116 1.37 4.79 42.51
C VAL A 116 2.69 4.71 41.73
N LEU A 117 3.37 5.83 41.49
CA LEU A 117 4.66 5.86 40.77
C LEU A 117 5.80 6.26 41.71
N PRO A 118 6.55 5.29 42.27
CA PRO A 118 7.69 5.58 43.15
C PRO A 118 8.89 6.01 42.31
N GLY A 119 8.98 7.33 42.05
CA GLY A 119 10.07 7.98 41.31
C GLY A 119 9.90 9.50 41.36
N GLN A 120 10.44 10.12 42.40
CA GLN A 120 9.99 11.40 42.97
C GLN A 120 10.29 12.69 42.16
N GLU A 121 10.85 12.61 40.96
CA GLU A 121 11.24 13.83 40.22
C GLU A 121 10.22 14.22 39.12
N PHE A 122 9.48 13.26 38.56
CA PHE A 122 8.65 13.54 37.37
C PHE A 122 7.23 14.00 37.72
N GLY A 123 6.59 13.39 38.73
CA GLY A 123 5.21 13.69 39.09
C GLY A 123 5.02 15.09 39.71
N SER A 124 5.95 15.50 40.57
CA SER A 124 5.98 16.83 41.18
C SER A 124 6.31 17.91 40.14
N SER A 125 7.27 17.66 39.24
CA SER A 125 7.61 18.58 38.15
C SER A 125 6.45 18.79 37.17
N LEU A 126 5.72 17.73 36.82
CA LEU A 126 4.52 17.84 35.98
C LEU A 126 3.37 18.56 36.69
N LEU A 127 3.19 18.33 37.99
CA LEU A 127 2.18 19.04 38.77
C LEU A 127 2.50 20.52 38.91
N VAL A 128 3.75 20.88 39.19
CA VAL A 128 4.20 22.27 39.26
C VAL A 128 4.12 22.94 37.89
N PHE A 129 4.46 22.24 36.81
CA PHE A 129 4.27 22.73 35.45
C PHE A 129 2.79 22.97 35.15
N ALA A 130 1.91 22.00 35.42
CA ALA A 130 0.47 22.12 35.22
C ALA A 130 -0.15 23.24 36.08
N GLU A 131 0.27 23.35 37.33
CA GLU A 131 -0.19 24.39 38.26
C GLU A 131 0.36 25.77 37.86
N SER A 132 1.59 25.87 37.34
CA SER A 132 2.14 27.11 36.78
C SER A 132 1.42 27.55 35.50
N LEU A 133 1.00 26.60 34.66
CA LEU A 133 0.17 26.90 33.51
C LEU A 133 -1.22 27.35 33.96
N LEU A 134 -1.85 26.65 34.92
CA LEU A 134 -3.19 26.96 35.47
C LEU A 134 -3.24 28.26 36.27
N THR A 135 -2.17 28.63 36.98
CA THR A 135 -2.11 29.87 37.76
C THR A 135 -1.78 31.08 36.90
N ASN A 136 -0.92 30.93 35.89
CA ASN A 136 -0.73 31.96 34.85
C ASN A 136 -1.96 32.11 33.93
N LEU A 137 -2.81 31.09 33.87
CA LEU A 137 -4.10 31.07 33.17
C LEU A 137 -5.15 31.99 33.82
N ASN A 138 -4.98 32.37 35.09
CA ASN A 138 -5.90 33.24 35.81
C ASN A 138 -5.90 34.71 35.30
N GLY A 139 -4.98 35.05 34.38
CA GLY A 139 -4.89 36.40 33.78
C GLY A 139 -5.54 36.55 32.41
N ASN A 140 -5.74 35.49 31.64
CA ASN A 140 -6.44 35.55 30.35
C ASN A 140 -6.62 34.15 29.74
N ALA A 141 -7.65 33.41 30.15
CA ALA A 141 -8.04 32.17 29.45
C ALA A 141 -8.21 32.38 27.92
N GLY A 142 -8.53 33.61 27.51
CA GLY A 142 -8.53 34.04 26.10
C GLY A 142 -7.19 33.88 25.39
N PHE A 143 -6.06 34.08 26.07
CA PHE A 143 -4.73 33.94 25.44
C PHE A 143 -4.42 32.49 25.07
N LEU A 144 -4.76 31.52 25.92
CA LEU A 144 -4.55 30.11 25.57
C LEU A 144 -5.50 29.64 24.47
N ILE A 145 -6.74 30.11 24.47
CA ILE A 145 -7.66 29.84 23.36
C ILE A 145 -7.10 30.40 22.06
N ILE A 146 -6.54 31.61 22.08
CA ILE A 146 -5.92 32.25 20.90
C ILE A 146 -4.66 31.50 20.46
N VAL A 147 -3.77 31.11 21.38
CA VAL A 147 -2.56 30.33 21.08
C VAL A 147 -2.92 28.96 20.49
N LEU A 148 -3.94 28.31 21.06
CA LEU A 148 -4.45 27.04 20.56
C LEU A 148 -5.07 27.20 19.17
N LEU A 149 -5.89 28.23 18.95
CA LEU A 149 -6.49 28.55 17.64
C LEU A 149 -5.43 28.85 16.59
N THR A 150 -4.39 29.62 16.96
CA THR A 150 -3.30 29.96 16.04
C THR A 150 -2.45 28.74 15.70
N LEU A 151 -2.12 27.88 16.66
CA LEU A 151 -1.43 26.61 16.38
C LEU A 151 -2.28 25.67 15.51
N LEU A 152 -3.59 25.59 15.75
CA LEU A 152 -4.53 24.83 14.90
C LEU A 152 -4.58 25.37 13.47
N LEU A 153 -4.60 26.69 13.32
CA LEU A 153 -4.63 27.36 12.02
C LEU A 153 -3.31 27.17 11.27
N ILE A 154 -2.17 27.26 11.95
CA ILE A 154 -0.85 26.97 11.37
C ILE A 154 -0.77 25.50 10.93
N ALA A 155 -1.18 24.55 11.77
CA ALA A 155 -1.19 23.13 11.42
C ALA A 155 -2.12 22.80 10.24
N ALA A 156 -3.28 23.47 10.16
CA ALA A 156 -4.19 23.34 9.03
C ALA A 156 -3.59 23.89 7.73
N LEU A 157 -2.97 25.08 7.78
CA LEU A 157 -2.31 25.70 6.63
C LEU A 157 -1.10 24.90 6.14
N ASP A 158 -0.25 24.44 7.04
CA ASP A 158 0.95 23.66 6.71
C ASP A 158 0.55 22.35 5.99
N ARG A 159 -0.50 21.69 6.49
CA ARG A 159 -1.07 20.50 5.85
C ARG A 159 -1.69 20.80 4.48
N PHE A 160 -2.34 21.95 4.31
CA PHE A 160 -2.97 22.36 3.05
C PHE A 160 -1.93 22.75 1.98
N ILE A 161 -0.79 23.33 2.39
CA ILE A 161 0.26 23.81 1.48
C ILE A 161 1.23 22.69 1.08
N ILE A 162 1.56 21.76 1.98
CA ILE A 162 2.59 20.72 1.71
C ILE A 162 2.06 19.59 0.81
N GLN A 163 0.79 19.22 0.91
CA GLN A 163 0.27 18.06 0.15
C GLN A 163 0.10 18.24 -1.37
N PRO A 164 -0.22 19.41 -1.96
CA PRO A 164 -0.31 19.52 -3.42
C PRO A 164 1.04 19.37 -4.13
N LYS A 165 2.17 19.58 -3.43
CA LYS A 165 3.50 19.58 -4.05
C LYS A 165 4.09 18.18 -4.27
N TYR A 166 3.61 17.15 -3.55
CA TYR A 166 4.07 15.77 -3.69
C TYR A 166 3.25 14.93 -4.70
N ARG A 167 2.15 15.46 -5.26
CA ARG A 167 1.30 14.74 -6.23
C ARG A 167 1.79 14.84 -7.69
N ARG A 168 2.88 15.58 -7.98
CA ARG A 168 3.40 15.77 -9.36
C ARG A 168 4.74 15.09 -9.67
N ILE A 169 5.25 14.22 -8.79
CA ILE A 169 6.48 13.49 -9.08
C ILE A 169 6.26 12.00 -8.79
N THR A 170 5.58 11.34 -9.71
CA THR A 170 5.71 9.90 -9.92
C THR A 170 5.76 9.70 -11.42
N PHE A 171 6.91 9.17 -11.87
CA PHE A 171 7.23 8.82 -13.25
C PHE A 171 6.27 7.77 -13.81
#